data_AF-A0A957R6K4-F1
#
_entry.id   AF-A0A957R6K4-F1
#
_cell.length_a   1.000
_cell.length_b   1.000
_cell.length_c   1.000
_cell.angle_alpha   90.00
_cell.angle_beta   90.00
_cell.angle_gamma   90.00
#
_symmetry.space_group_name_H-M   'P 1'
#
loop_
_entity.id
_entity.type
_entity.pdbx_description
1 polymer ?
#
loop_
_entity_poly.entity_id
_entity_poly.type
_entity_poly.pdbx_seq_one_letter_code
_entity_poly.pdbx_strand_id
1 'polypeptide(L)'
;ATSGFGGLEAGKFDVWTGTRSTLMQMLADADPSDYELADPFTQPVIDGQSVANFGAAAFRMDDLELRQEFNKHLEDIKSEGMLIDLIGQFQGFDEGALPGDTKAEDICPDAYAGID
;
A
#
# COMPACT_ATOMS: atom_id res chain seq x y z
N ALA A 1 8.41 -20.80 -11.49
CA ALA A 1 7.07 -20.20 -11.38
C ALA A 1 7.06 -18.98 -12.29
N THR A 2 6.09 -18.86 -13.19
CA THR A 2 5.89 -17.62 -13.97
C THR A 2 5.43 -16.54 -12.98
N SER A 3 6.00 -15.34 -13.06
CA SER A 3 5.50 -14.19 -12.29
C SER A 3 4.02 -13.94 -12.61
N GLY A 4 3.30 -13.23 -11.73
CA GLY A 4 1.90 -12.88 -11.99
C GLY A 4 1.71 -12.16 -13.34
N PHE A 5 2.60 -11.22 -13.67
CA PHE A 5 2.59 -10.57 -14.97
C PHE A 5 2.80 -11.53 -16.14
N GLY A 6 3.77 -12.46 -16.07
CA GLY A 6 3.99 -13.41 -17.17
C GLY A 6 2.83 -14.41 -17.38
N GLY A 7 1.96 -14.59 -16.40
CA GLY A 7 0.70 -15.33 -16.58
C GLY A 7 -0.34 -14.54 -17.37
N LEU A 8 -0.39 -13.22 -17.18
CA LEU A 8 -1.21 -12.29 -17.96
C LEU A 8 -0.74 -12.27 -19.42
N GLU A 9 0.56 -12.11 -19.65
CA GLU A 9 1.17 -12.12 -21.00
C GLU A 9 0.93 -13.44 -21.74
N ALA A 10 0.92 -14.56 -21.01
CA ALA A 10 0.65 -15.89 -21.56
C ALA A 10 -0.85 -16.18 -21.76
N GLY A 11 -1.74 -15.24 -21.48
CA GLY A 11 -3.19 -15.40 -21.62
C GLY A 11 -3.80 -16.42 -20.66
N LYS A 12 -3.19 -16.65 -19.49
CA LYS A 12 -3.71 -17.61 -18.49
C LYS A 12 -4.82 -17.02 -17.63
N PHE A 13 -4.90 -15.70 -17.57
CA PHE A 13 -5.94 -14.91 -16.91
C PHE A 13 -5.99 -13.53 -17.57
N ASP A 14 -7.15 -12.88 -17.47
CA ASP A 14 -7.40 -11.59 -18.12
C ASP A 14 -6.95 -10.39 -17.26
N VAL A 15 -6.77 -10.61 -15.96
CA VAL A 15 -6.43 -9.55 -14.99
C VAL A 15 -5.42 -10.07 -13.97
N TRP A 16 -4.49 -9.22 -13.58
CA TRP A 16 -3.58 -9.45 -12.47
C TRP A 16 -3.61 -8.27 -11.50
N THR A 17 -3.67 -8.58 -10.21
CA THR A 17 -3.68 -7.58 -9.13
C THR A 17 -2.37 -7.62 -8.35
N GLY A 18 -1.82 -6.45 -8.03
CA GLY A 18 -0.62 -6.28 -7.22
C GLY A 18 -0.60 -4.90 -6.56
N THR A 19 0.46 -4.59 -5.84
CA THR A 19 0.67 -3.22 -5.33
C THR A 19 0.87 -2.25 -6.49
N ARG A 20 0.40 -1.00 -6.36
CA ARG A 20 0.50 0.03 -7.42
C ARG A 20 1.93 0.19 -7.92
N SER A 21 2.92 0.21 -7.03
CA SER A 21 4.34 0.30 -7.39
C SER A 21 4.82 -0.89 -8.23
N THR A 22 4.37 -2.12 -7.94
CA THR A 22 4.69 -3.30 -8.75
C THR A 22 4.02 -3.23 -10.12
N LEU A 23 2.74 -2.86 -10.18
CA LEU A 23 2.02 -2.74 -11.45
C LEU A 23 2.63 -1.66 -12.35
N MET A 24 2.96 -0.50 -11.78
CA MET A 24 3.60 0.61 -12.51
C MET A 24 4.99 0.24 -13.04
N GLN A 25 5.78 -0.52 -12.27
CA GLN A 25 7.07 -1.04 -12.76
C GLN A 25 6.89 -2.00 -13.92
N MET A 26 5.94 -2.94 -13.83
CA MET A 26 5.69 -3.89 -14.92
C MET A 26 5.15 -3.19 -16.18
N LEU A 27 4.26 -2.21 -16.02
CA LEU A 27 3.73 -1.40 -17.12
C LEU A 27 4.81 -0.54 -17.80
N ALA A 28 5.83 -0.09 -17.06
CA ALA A 28 6.93 0.68 -17.65
C ALA A 28 7.77 -0.15 -18.64
N ASP A 29 7.83 -1.47 -18.43
CA ASP A 29 8.56 -2.41 -19.30
C ASP A 29 7.67 -3.05 -20.38
N ALA A 30 6.35 -2.93 -20.26
CA ALA A 30 5.36 -3.56 -21.14
C ALA A 30 5.01 -2.67 -22.35
N ASP A 31 4.43 -3.28 -23.40
CA ASP A 31 3.85 -2.51 -24.50
C ASP A 31 2.55 -1.83 -24.04
N PRO A 32 2.45 -0.48 -24.08
CA PRO A 32 1.28 0.24 -23.63
C PRO A 32 0.03 0.01 -24.50
N SER A 33 0.16 -0.64 -25.67
CA SER A 33 -0.99 -1.02 -26.49
C SER A 33 -1.64 -2.34 -26.05
N ASP A 34 -0.95 -3.14 -25.22
CA ASP A 34 -1.41 -4.45 -24.79
C ASP A 34 -1.91 -4.47 -23.34
N TYR A 35 -1.44 -3.54 -22.49
CA TYR A 35 -1.75 -3.51 -21.06
C TYR A 35 -2.06 -2.12 -20.55
N GLU A 36 -2.99 -2.05 -19.59
CA GLU A 36 -3.36 -0.81 -18.90
C GLU A 36 -3.51 -1.04 -17.40
N LEU A 37 -3.38 0.04 -16.63
CA LEU A 37 -3.80 0.04 -15.22
C LEU A 37 -5.30 0.33 -15.17
N ALA A 38 -6.04 -0.45 -14.39
CA ALA A 38 -7.38 -0.05 -13.99
C ALA A 38 -7.27 1.15 -13.05
N ASP A 39 -7.41 2.38 -13.57
CA ASP A 39 -7.34 3.62 -12.79
C ASP A 39 -8.46 4.58 -13.24
N PRO A 40 -9.40 4.98 -12.35
CA PRO A 40 -9.46 4.67 -10.92
C PRO A 40 -9.86 3.22 -10.61
N PHE A 41 -9.24 2.63 -9.59
CA PHE A 41 -9.64 1.34 -9.02
C PHE A 41 -10.34 1.52 -7.67
N THR A 42 -11.53 0.94 -7.52
CA THR A 42 -12.21 0.89 -6.22
C THR A 42 -11.80 -0.39 -5.49
N GLN A 43 -11.25 -0.23 -4.29
CA GLN A 43 -10.88 -1.37 -3.45
C GLN A 43 -12.12 -2.22 -3.09
N PRO A 44 -12.00 -3.55 -3.06
CA PRO A 44 -13.14 -4.40 -2.75
C PRO A 44 -13.62 -4.20 -1.31
N VAL A 45 -14.94 -4.31 -1.15
CA VAL A 45 -15.60 -4.37 0.16
C VAL A 45 -16.21 -5.77 0.29
N ILE A 46 -15.78 -6.52 1.30
CA ILE A 46 -16.24 -7.89 1.57
C ILE A 46 -16.93 -7.87 2.92
N ASP A 47 -18.16 -8.37 2.99
CA ASP A 47 -18.98 -8.39 4.22
C ASP A 47 -19.11 -7.02 4.90
N GLY A 48 -19.12 -5.95 4.10
CA GLY A 48 -19.22 -4.56 4.58
C GLY A 48 -17.91 -3.96 5.08
N GLN A 49 -16.79 -4.69 4.99
CA GLN A 49 -15.46 -4.23 5.41
C GLN A 49 -14.57 -4.01 4.19
N SER A 50 -13.87 -2.87 4.17
CA SER A 50 -12.80 -2.64 3.19
C SER A 50 -11.69 -3.66 3.44
N VAL A 51 -11.25 -4.35 2.38
CA VAL A 51 -10.09 -5.26 2.45
C VAL A 51 -8.83 -4.65 1.83
N ALA A 52 -8.78 -3.32 1.81
CA ALA A 52 -7.59 -2.58 1.39
C ALA A 52 -6.41 -2.89 2.30
N ASN A 53 -5.25 -3.13 1.70
CA ASN A 53 -4.01 -3.38 2.43
C ASN A 53 -3.16 -2.11 2.50
N PHE A 54 -2.50 -1.92 3.63
CA PHE A 54 -1.62 -0.77 3.87
C PHE A 54 -0.21 -1.25 4.17
N GLY A 55 0.79 -0.56 3.61
CA GLY A 55 2.18 -0.73 4.02
C GLY A 55 2.41 -0.05 5.38
N ALA A 56 3.16 -0.69 6.27
CA ALA A 56 3.48 -0.15 7.58
C ALA A 56 4.89 -0.54 8.02
N ALA A 57 5.51 0.32 8.86
CA ALA A 57 6.68 -0.07 9.63
C ALA A 57 6.23 -0.97 10.80
N ALA A 58 6.86 -2.13 10.95
CA ALA A 58 6.59 -3.06 12.03
C ALA A 58 7.76 -3.09 13.02
N PHE A 59 7.44 -3.15 14.30
CA PHE A 59 8.38 -3.18 15.42
C PHE A 59 8.20 -4.48 16.21
N ARG A 60 9.19 -4.85 17.05
CA ARG A 60 9.00 -5.97 17.98
C ARG A 60 7.97 -5.60 19.03
N MET A 61 7.27 -6.60 19.58
CA MET A 61 6.24 -6.38 20.59
C MET A 61 6.76 -5.68 21.85
N ASP A 62 8.02 -5.92 22.22
CA ASP A 62 8.65 -5.29 23.40
C ASP A 62 9.17 -3.86 23.14
N ASP A 63 9.27 -3.43 21.87
CA ASP A 63 9.84 -2.13 21.48
C ASP A 63 8.77 -1.01 21.42
N LEU A 64 7.92 -0.90 22.45
CA LEU A 64 6.77 0.00 22.47
C LEU A 64 7.16 1.49 22.44
N GLU A 65 8.19 1.87 23.18
CA GLU A 65 8.68 3.26 23.24
C GLU A 65 9.18 3.73 21.86
N LEU A 66 9.90 2.86 21.14
CA LEU A 66 10.37 3.16 19.79
C LEU A 66 9.20 3.32 18.81
N ARG A 67 8.20 2.44 18.88
CA ARG A 67 6.98 2.55 18.07
C ARG A 67 6.25 3.87 18.34
N GLN A 68 6.12 4.27 19.60
CA GLN A 68 5.43 5.50 20.01
C GLN A 68 6.15 6.75 19.49
N GLU A 69 7.47 6.87 19.70
CA GLU A 69 8.24 8.02 19.18
C GLU A 69 8.31 8.03 17.64
N PHE A 70 8.36 6.86 17.00
CA PHE A 70 8.25 6.77 15.52
C PHE A 70 6.91 7.33 15.03
N ASN A 71 5.79 6.91 15.64
CA ASN A 71 4.46 7.38 15.24
C ASN A 71 4.29 8.89 15.46
N LYS A 72 4.85 9.44 16.55
CA LYS A 72 4.84 10.87 16.82
C LYS A 72 5.55 11.66 15.72
N HIS A 73 6.76 11.27 15.35
CA HIS A 73 7.49 11.93 14.26
C HIS A 73 6.86 11.68 12.88
N LEU A 74 6.27 10.51 12.66
CA LEU A 74 5.51 10.25 11.43
C LEU A 74 4.30 11.18 11.31
N GLU A 75 3.61 11.45 12.42
CA GLU A 75 2.50 12.41 12.45
C GLU A 75 2.98 13.84 12.16
N ASP A 76 4.12 14.26 12.72
CA ASP A 76 4.74 15.55 12.39
C ASP A 76 5.01 15.64 10.87
N ILE A 77 5.67 14.63 10.28
CA ILE A 77 5.97 14.54 8.84
C ILE A 77 4.69 14.62 7.99
N LYS A 78 3.62 13.92 8.40
CA LYS A 78 2.32 13.97 7.72
C LYS A 78 1.70 15.36 7.80
N SER A 79 1.70 15.96 8.98
CA SER A 79 1.07 17.26 9.24
C SER A 79 1.76 18.42 8.51
N GLU A 80 3.07 18.30 8.31
CA GLU A 80 3.88 19.26 7.56
C GLU A 80 3.80 19.05 6.04
N GLY A 81 3.06 18.03 5.57
CA GLY A 81 2.94 17.68 4.16
C GLY A 81 4.18 17.03 3.55
N MET A 82 5.21 16.75 4.35
CA MET A 82 6.50 16.23 3.89
C MET A 82 6.45 14.76 3.49
N LEU A 83 5.42 14.01 3.90
CA LEU A 83 5.35 12.57 3.61
C LEU A 83 5.41 12.29 2.11
N ILE A 84 4.62 13.02 1.31
CA ILE A 84 4.60 12.83 -0.15
C ILE A 84 5.91 13.30 -0.80
N ASP A 85 6.54 14.35 -0.27
CA ASP A 85 7.84 14.81 -0.75
C ASP A 85 8.95 13.75 -0.52
N LEU A 86 8.86 13.01 0.59
CA LEU A 86 9.79 11.94 0.93
C LEU A 86 9.61 10.71 0.05
N ILE A 87 8.37 10.24 -0.11
CA ILE A 87 8.10 8.94 -0.76
C ILE A 87 7.71 9.05 -2.24
N GLY A 88 7.29 10.23 -2.70
CA GLY A 88 6.80 10.46 -4.06
C GLY A 88 7.86 10.31 -5.15
N GLN A 89 9.14 10.29 -4.78
CA GLN A 89 10.23 9.93 -5.68
C GLN A 89 10.21 8.45 -6.10
N PHE A 90 9.52 7.59 -5.33
CA PHE A 90 9.39 6.17 -5.63
C PHE A 90 8.17 5.93 -6.51
N GLN A 91 8.35 5.21 -7.61
CA GLN A 91 7.28 4.95 -8.57
C GLN A 91 6.08 4.27 -7.91
N GLY A 92 4.88 4.82 -8.14
CA GLY A 92 3.62 4.31 -7.58
C GLY A 92 3.27 4.80 -6.18
N PHE A 93 4.06 5.70 -5.58
CA PHE A 93 3.76 6.38 -4.33
C PHE A 93 3.29 7.83 -4.58
N ASP A 94 2.20 7.99 -5.32
CA ASP A 94 1.54 9.28 -5.54
C ASP A 94 0.55 9.63 -4.40
N GLU A 95 -0.16 10.76 -4.49
CA GLU A 95 -1.15 11.15 -3.47
C GLU A 95 -2.23 10.07 -3.23
N GLY A 96 -2.58 9.30 -4.26
CA GLY A 96 -3.54 8.20 -4.15
C GLY A 96 -3.01 6.98 -3.40
N ALA A 97 -1.70 6.89 -3.18
CA ALA A 97 -1.07 5.84 -2.39
C ALA A 97 -1.02 6.13 -0.88
N LEU A 98 -1.43 7.34 -0.45
CA LEU A 98 -1.41 7.72 0.96
C LEU A 98 -2.54 7.04 1.75
N PRO A 99 -2.30 6.62 3.01
CA PRO A 99 -3.28 5.91 3.82
C PRO A 99 -4.42 6.80 4.36
N GLY A 100 -4.37 8.11 4.11
CA GLY A 100 -5.25 9.10 4.74
C GLY A 100 -5.14 9.07 6.27
N ASP A 101 -6.30 9.09 6.92
CA ASP A 101 -6.43 9.07 8.38
C ASP A 101 -6.47 7.66 8.97
N THR A 102 -6.34 6.62 8.13
CA THR A 102 -6.43 5.23 8.57
C THR A 102 -5.31 4.90 9.56
N LYS A 103 -5.67 4.41 10.75
CA LYS A 103 -4.70 3.95 11.75
C LYS A 103 -4.62 2.43 11.75
N ALA A 104 -3.44 1.92 12.13
CA ALA A 104 -3.24 0.48 12.25
C ALA A 104 -4.13 -0.16 13.34
N GLU A 105 -4.50 0.59 14.38
CA GLU A 105 -5.46 0.13 15.41
C GLU A 105 -6.87 -0.09 14.85
N ASP A 106 -7.30 0.69 13.85
CA ASP A 106 -8.61 0.56 13.22
C ASP A 106 -8.70 -0.70 12.36
N ILE A 107 -7.59 -1.08 11.72
CA ILE A 107 -7.52 -2.21 10.80
C ILE A 107 -7.22 -3.52 11.57
N CYS A 108 -6.42 -3.45 12.63
CA CYS A 108 -5.92 -4.61 13.35
C CYS A 108 -6.20 -4.52 14.87
N PRO A 109 -7.47 -4.37 15.30
CA PRO A 109 -7.81 -4.10 16.70
C PRO A 109 -7.30 -5.18 17.67
N ASP A 110 -7.35 -6.45 17.27
CA ASP A 110 -6.87 -7.56 18.10
C ASP A 110 -5.35 -7.54 18.33
N ALA A 111 -4.58 -7.04 17.35
CA ALA A 111 -3.12 -6.93 17.48
C ALA A 111 -2.72 -5.79 18.43
N TYR A 112 -3.62 -4.83 18.65
CA TYR A 112 -3.45 -3.71 19.58
C TYR A 112 -4.07 -4.01 20.96
N ALA A 113 -4.79 -5.12 21.12
CA ALA A 113 -5.39 -5.49 22.38
C ALA A 113 -4.30 -5.76 23.45
N GLY A 114 -4.20 -4.87 24.43
CA GLY A 114 -3.21 -4.97 25.51
C GLY A 114 -1.87 -4.30 25.23
N ILE A 115 -1.77 -3.51 24.16
CA ILE A 115 -0.63 -2.64 23.86
C ILE A 115 -1.10 -1.19 24.07
N ASP A 116 -0.64 -0.55 25.14
CA ASP A 116 -0.82 0.90 25.36
C ASP A 116 0.14 1.74 24.46
#